data_AF-A0A9R1QSK6-F1
#
_entry.id   AF-A0A9R1QSK6-F1
#
_cell.length_a   1.000
_cell.length_b   1.000
_cell.length_c   1.000
_cell.angle_alpha   90.00
_cell.angle_beta   90.00
_cell.angle_gamma   90.00
#
_symmetry.space_group_name_H-M   'P 1'
#
loop_
_entity.id
_entity.type
_entity.pdbx_description
1 polymer ?
#
loop_
_entity_poly.entity_id
_entity_poly.type
_entity_poly.pdbx_seq_one_letter_code
_entity_poly.pdbx_strand_id
1 'polypeptide(L)'
;MPLPLAQVQELRDRLSDRFRPWSRSAQFWVRAIDIYGSYKVCQLRTGFVKDEEEREAMWEQQHEIGAQKMYSLCSELGGLFLKAAQILGKPDLAPTAWVKRLVTLCDKAPSTPIEVVRDVVEKQFCKSFDEIFDFFEVEPVGSASIAQVRV
;
A
#
# COMPACT_ATOMS: atom_id res chain seq x y z
N MET A 1 -30.07 -0.69 -35.29
CA MET A 1 -29.63 -2.00 -34.80
C MET A 1 -29.06 -1.82 -33.39
N PRO A 2 -29.62 -2.46 -32.35
CA PRO A 2 -28.99 -2.46 -31.02
C PRO A 2 -27.70 -3.30 -31.04
N LEU A 3 -26.68 -2.83 -30.31
CA LEU A 3 -25.40 -3.53 -30.18
C LEU A 3 -25.58 -4.82 -29.34
N PRO A 4 -24.85 -5.91 -29.64
CA PRO A 4 -24.88 -7.15 -28.85
C PRO A 4 -24.50 -6.91 -27.39
N LEU A 5 -25.21 -7.54 -26.44
CA LEU A 5 -24.98 -7.41 -24.99
C LEU A 5 -23.51 -7.65 -24.57
N ALA A 6 -22.81 -8.55 -25.24
CA ALA A 6 -21.39 -8.83 -25.00
C ALA A 6 -20.48 -7.63 -25.31
N GLN A 7 -20.77 -6.88 -26.40
CA GLN A 7 -20.00 -5.68 -26.75
C GLN A 7 -20.24 -4.54 -25.77
N VAL A 8 -21.46 -4.43 -25.23
CA VAL A 8 -21.80 -3.44 -24.20
C VAL A 8 -21.08 -3.73 -22.88
N GLN A 9 -20.98 -5.00 -22.50
CA GLN A 9 -20.23 -5.43 -21.31
C GLN A 9 -18.72 -5.19 -21.49
N GLU A 10 -18.15 -5.54 -22.64
CA GLU A 10 -16.73 -5.31 -22.94
C GLU A 10 -16.38 -3.81 -22.97
N LEU A 11 -17.25 -2.97 -23.53
CA LEU A 11 -17.09 -1.51 -23.51
C LEU A 11 -17.15 -0.96 -22.08
N ARG A 12 -18.08 -1.44 -21.26
CA ARG A 12 -18.18 -1.06 -19.85
C ARG A 12 -16.93 -1.45 -19.07
N ASP A 13 -16.41 -2.66 -19.29
CA ASP A 13 -15.25 -3.17 -18.56
C ASP A 13 -13.95 -2.47 -19.03
N ARG A 14 -13.80 -2.16 -20.33
CA ARG A 14 -12.71 -1.29 -20.81
C ARG A 14 -12.78 0.13 -20.28
N LEU A 15 -13.97 0.69 -20.13
CA LEU A 15 -14.17 2.00 -19.54
C LEU A 15 -13.83 1.95 -18.05
N SER A 16 -14.31 0.96 -17.31
CA SER A 16 -14.02 0.82 -15.88
C SER A 16 -12.52 0.63 -15.61
N ASP A 17 -11.82 -0.19 -16.42
CA ASP A 17 -10.36 -0.34 -16.34
C ASP A 17 -9.60 0.94 -16.71
N ARG A 18 -10.14 1.75 -17.63
CA ARG A 18 -9.57 3.07 -17.94
C ARG A 18 -9.77 4.09 -16.81
N PHE A 19 -10.87 4.01 -16.06
CA PHE A 19 -11.17 4.92 -14.95
C PHE A 19 -10.62 4.44 -13.59
N ARG A 20 -10.26 3.17 -13.45
CA ARG A 20 -9.67 2.59 -12.22
C ARG A 20 -8.36 3.28 -11.78
N PRO A 21 -7.40 3.62 -12.67
CA PRO A 21 -6.22 4.41 -12.31
C PRO A 21 -6.57 5.80 -11.77
N TRP A 22 -7.59 6.44 -12.35
CA TRP A 22 -8.03 7.78 -11.92
C TRP A 22 -8.57 7.77 -10.49
N SER A 23 -9.30 6.72 -10.11
CA SER A 23 -9.78 6.54 -8.74
C SER A 23 -8.64 6.43 -7.73
N ARG A 24 -7.58 5.67 -8.04
CA ARG A 24 -6.43 5.48 -7.15
C ARG A 24 -5.60 6.76 -6.99
N SER A 25 -5.35 7.47 -8.09
CA SER A 25 -4.63 8.75 -8.05
C SER A 25 -5.43 9.82 -7.30
N ALA A 26 -6.76 9.87 -7.48
CA ALA A 26 -7.61 10.78 -6.73
C ALA A 26 -7.59 10.46 -5.22
N GLN A 27 -7.70 9.18 -4.84
CA GLN A 27 -7.59 8.75 -3.44
C GLN A 27 -6.25 9.14 -2.81
N PHE A 28 -5.16 8.98 -3.55
CA PHE A 28 -3.84 9.43 -3.10
C PHE A 28 -3.83 10.94 -2.83
N TRP A 29 -4.25 11.76 -3.79
CA TRP A 29 -4.19 13.22 -3.66
C TRP A 29 -5.09 13.75 -2.54
N VAL A 30 -6.30 13.20 -2.37
CA VAL A 30 -7.20 13.58 -1.27
C VAL A 30 -6.53 13.32 0.09
N ARG A 31 -5.94 12.13 0.27
CA ARG A 31 -5.26 11.78 1.54
C ARG A 31 -3.97 12.57 1.75
N ALA A 32 -3.21 12.81 0.69
CA ALA A 32 -1.99 13.61 0.74
C ALA A 32 -2.30 15.06 1.16
N ILE A 33 -3.35 15.66 0.59
CA ILE A 33 -3.83 17.00 0.96
C ILE A 33 -4.30 17.03 2.41
N ASP A 34 -5.04 16.00 2.86
CA ASP A 34 -5.49 15.91 4.26
C ASP A 34 -4.33 15.78 5.26
N ILE A 35 -3.32 14.95 4.96
CA ILE A 35 -2.10 14.85 5.77
C ILE A 35 -1.38 16.19 5.79
N TYR A 36 -1.03 16.74 4.64
CA TYR A 36 -0.30 18.01 4.54
C TYR A 36 -1.05 19.18 5.20
N GLY A 37 -2.35 19.28 4.94
CA GLY A 37 -3.23 20.28 5.54
C GLY A 37 -3.25 20.19 7.06
N SER A 38 -3.31 18.98 7.63
CA SER A 38 -3.25 18.80 9.08
C SER A 38 -1.93 19.30 9.69
N TYR A 39 -0.80 19.07 9.02
CA TYR A 39 0.50 19.60 9.45
C TYR A 39 0.55 21.13 9.34
N LYS A 40 -0.04 21.72 8.30
CA LYS A 40 -0.11 23.17 8.16
C LYS A 40 -1.00 23.83 9.21
N VAL A 41 -2.12 23.20 9.55
CA VAL A 41 -2.97 23.65 10.65
C VAL A 41 -2.22 23.55 11.98
N CYS A 42 -1.49 22.45 12.22
CA CYS A 42 -0.66 22.30 13.42
C CYS A 42 0.47 23.36 13.47
N GLN A 43 1.16 23.60 12.35
CA GLN A 43 2.18 24.63 12.23
C GLN A 43 1.64 26.04 12.54
N LEU A 44 0.44 26.35 12.06
CA LEU A 44 -0.21 27.62 12.36
C LEU A 44 -0.58 27.72 13.85
N ARG A 45 -1.17 26.67 14.42
CA ARG A 45 -1.58 26.65 15.84
C ARG A 45 -0.38 26.77 16.79
N THR A 46 0.68 26.01 16.53
CA THR A 46 1.92 26.05 17.30
C THR A 46 2.61 27.40 17.25
N GLY A 47 2.42 28.18 16.19
CA GLY A 47 2.87 29.58 16.11
C GLY A 47 2.20 30.53 17.12
N PHE A 48 1.05 30.16 17.68
CA PHE A 48 0.35 30.93 18.72
C PHE A 48 0.64 30.45 20.15
N VAL A 49 1.29 29.28 20.29
CA VAL A 49 1.62 28.69 21.59
C VAL A 49 2.97 29.22 22.05
N LYS A 50 2.99 29.84 23.23
CA LYS A 50 4.22 30.41 23.83
C LYS A 50 5.00 29.40 24.66
N ASP A 51 4.29 28.41 25.21
CA ASP A 51 4.90 27.37 26.02
C ASP A 51 5.58 26.34 25.14
N GLU A 52 6.85 26.05 25.43
CA GLU A 52 7.67 25.15 24.62
C GLU A 52 7.21 23.69 24.77
N GLU A 53 6.84 23.28 25.99
CA GLU A 53 6.42 21.91 26.29
C GLU A 53 5.08 21.59 25.63
N GLU A 54 4.12 22.52 25.70
CA GLU A 54 2.84 22.42 24.99
C GLU A 54 3.05 22.34 23.47
N ARG A 55 3.98 23.12 22.93
CA ARG A 55 4.30 23.12 21.49
C ARG A 55 4.88 21.80 21.02
N GLU A 56 5.84 21.24 21.77
CA GLU A 56 6.42 19.93 21.49
C GLU A 56 5.38 18.81 21.60
N ALA A 57 4.53 18.85 22.63
CA ALA A 57 3.44 17.88 22.79
C ALA A 57 2.44 17.93 21.61
N MET A 58 2.12 19.12 21.11
CA MET A 58 1.29 19.28 19.91
C MET A 58 1.93 18.67 18.67
N TRP A 59 3.25 18.87 18.47
CA TRP A 59 3.97 18.27 17.36
C TRP A 59 4.02 16.76 17.46
N GLU A 60 4.29 16.20 18.63
CA GLU A 60 4.29 14.76 18.83
C GLU A 60 2.92 14.14 18.56
N GLN A 61 1.85 14.77 19.04
CA GLN A 61 0.48 14.34 18.73
C GLN A 61 0.19 14.40 17.22
N GLN A 62 0.64 15.46 16.53
CA GLN A 62 0.48 15.59 15.09
C GLN A 62 1.31 14.54 14.31
N HIS A 63 2.48 14.15 14.83
CA HIS A 63 3.28 13.05 14.27
C HIS A 63 2.53 11.72 14.36
N GLU A 64 1.90 11.41 15.48
CA GLU A 64 1.08 10.20 15.65
C GLU A 64 -0.13 10.16 14.71
N ILE A 65 -0.85 11.28 14.59
CA ILE A 65 -1.98 11.41 13.65
C ILE A 65 -1.49 11.23 12.20
N GLY A 66 -0.39 11.89 11.84
CA GLY A 66 0.22 11.77 10.52
C GLY A 66 0.65 10.35 10.19
N ALA A 67 1.28 9.67 11.15
CA ALA A 67 1.71 8.28 11.04
C ALA A 67 0.53 7.35 10.77
N GLN A 68 -0.58 7.51 11.50
CA GLN A 68 -1.79 6.70 11.29
C GLN A 68 -2.40 6.93 9.90
N LYS A 69 -2.49 8.18 9.44
CA LYS A 69 -3.02 8.50 8.10
C LYS A 69 -2.12 7.94 7.00
N MET A 70 -0.80 8.07 7.15
CA MET A 70 0.15 7.54 6.18
C MET A 70 0.13 6.01 6.13
N TYR A 71 -0.01 5.35 7.29
CA TYR A 71 -0.20 3.91 7.35
C TYR A 71 -1.43 3.46 6.56
N SER A 72 -2.60 4.07 6.78
CA SER A 72 -3.82 3.76 6.04
C SER A 72 -3.70 4.06 4.53
N LEU A 73 -3.02 5.15 4.15
CA LEU A 73 -2.72 5.45 2.75
C LEU A 73 -1.90 4.33 2.11
N CYS A 74 -0.81 3.92 2.76
CA CYS A 74 0.11 2.93 2.23
C CYS A 74 -0.49 1.52 2.19
N SER A 75 -1.19 1.10 3.25
CA SER A 75 -1.79 -0.24 3.35
C SER A 75 -2.91 -0.45 2.35
N GLU A 76 -3.79 0.55 2.16
CA GLU A 76 -4.96 0.42 1.30
C GLU A 76 -4.62 0.63 -0.19
N LEU A 77 -3.69 1.54 -0.50
CA LEU A 77 -3.27 1.72 -1.89
C LEU A 77 -2.31 0.62 -2.34
N GLY A 78 -1.49 0.05 -1.45
CA GLY A 78 -0.62 -1.09 -1.77
C GLY A 78 0.47 -0.78 -2.80
N GLY A 79 1.14 -1.81 -3.32
CA GLY A 79 2.10 -1.69 -4.42
C GLY A 79 3.21 -0.67 -4.18
N LEU A 80 3.28 0.37 -5.02
CA LEU A 80 4.27 1.45 -4.88
C LEU A 80 4.20 2.14 -3.50
N PHE A 81 3.03 2.26 -2.90
CA PHE A 81 2.86 2.94 -1.62
C PHE A 81 3.39 2.11 -0.44
N LEU A 82 3.32 0.77 -0.53
CA LEU A 82 4.01 -0.11 0.43
C LEU A 82 5.53 0.02 0.30
N LYS A 83 6.06 0.13 -0.93
CA LYS A 83 7.49 0.41 -1.14
C LYS A 83 7.91 1.76 -0.55
N ALA A 84 7.08 2.79 -0.69
CA ALA A 84 7.32 4.09 -0.06
C ALA A 84 7.34 3.98 1.48
N ALA A 85 6.42 3.20 2.06
CA ALA A 85 6.41 2.91 3.49
C ALA A 85 7.70 2.19 3.95
N GLN A 86 8.26 1.30 3.13
CA GLN A 86 9.55 0.65 3.42
C GLN A 86 10.73 1.62 3.46
N ILE A 87 10.68 2.71 2.70
CA ILE A 87 11.70 3.77 2.77
C ILE A 87 11.44 4.63 4.00
N LEU A 88 10.23 5.16 4.16
CA LEU A 88 9.89 6.06 5.27
C LEU A 88 9.90 5.39 6.66
N GLY A 89 9.78 4.06 6.70
CA GLY A 89 9.88 3.25 7.91
C GLY A 89 11.31 3.00 8.38
N LYS A 90 12.32 3.50 7.66
CA LYS A 90 13.71 3.46 8.14
C LYS A 90 13.94 4.54 9.21
N PRO A 91 14.75 4.26 10.24
CA PRO A 91 15.20 5.28 11.19
C PRO A 91 15.73 6.52 10.46
N ASP A 92 15.56 7.68 11.08
CA ASP A 92 16.08 8.99 10.65
C ASP A 92 15.46 9.62 9.39
N LEU A 93 14.60 8.91 8.65
CA LEU A 93 13.96 9.46 7.45
C LEU A 93 12.61 10.15 7.71
N ALA A 94 12.02 9.93 8.87
CA ALA A 94 10.72 10.48 9.26
C ALA A 94 10.64 10.64 10.77
N PRO A 95 9.65 11.41 11.30
CA PRO A 95 9.39 11.47 12.72
C PRO A 95 9.22 10.08 13.34
N THR A 96 9.65 9.91 14.58
CA THR A 96 9.66 8.62 15.28
C THR A 96 8.32 7.88 15.20
N ALA A 97 7.20 8.61 15.33
CA ALA A 97 5.85 8.05 15.20
C ALA A 97 5.61 7.39 13.83
N TRP A 98 6.07 8.03 12.74
CA TRP A 98 5.95 7.50 11.38
C TRP A 98 6.76 6.23 11.23
N VAL A 99 8.02 6.24 11.66
CA VAL A 99 8.93 5.09 11.59
C VAL A 99 8.33 3.88 12.32
N LYS A 100 7.92 4.06 13.59
CA LYS A 100 7.30 3.02 14.42
C LYS A 100 6.06 2.40 13.79
N ARG A 101 5.26 3.20 13.09
CA ARG A 101 4.02 2.72 12.46
C ARG A 101 4.30 2.07 11.10
N LEU A 102 5.09 2.70 10.24
CA LEU A 102 5.35 2.24 8.87
C LEU A 102 6.24 1.00 8.81
N VAL A 103 7.12 0.79 9.79
CA VAL A 103 7.91 -0.47 9.86
C VAL A 103 6.99 -1.70 9.94
N THR A 104 5.81 -1.58 10.56
CA THR A 104 4.84 -2.68 10.64
C THR A 104 4.26 -3.08 9.27
N LEU A 105 4.31 -2.20 8.26
CA LEU A 105 3.95 -2.52 6.86
C LEU A 105 5.09 -3.19 6.09
N CYS A 106 6.31 -3.13 6.61
CA CYS A 106 7.48 -3.71 5.97
C CYS A 106 7.59 -5.21 6.24
N ASP A 107 7.16 -5.64 7.43
CA ASP A 107 7.39 -7.00 7.93
C ASP A 107 6.39 -8.04 7.40
N LYS A 108 5.32 -7.62 6.73
CA LYS A 108 4.27 -8.53 6.23
C LYS A 108 3.74 -8.12 4.86
N ALA A 109 4.50 -8.42 3.81
CA ALA A 109 3.91 -8.41 2.47
C ALA A 109 2.89 -9.55 2.38
N PRO A 110 1.68 -9.33 1.84
CA PRO A 110 0.72 -10.39 1.63
C PRO A 110 1.29 -11.44 0.68
N SER A 111 0.99 -12.72 0.95
CA SER A 111 1.35 -13.82 0.07
C SER A 111 0.30 -14.02 -1.02
N THR A 112 0.76 -14.42 -2.19
CA THR A 112 -0.10 -14.87 -3.28
C THR A 112 -0.63 -16.27 -2.96
N PRO A 113 -1.96 -16.50 -3.09
CA PRO A 113 -2.58 -17.82 -2.89
C PRO A 113 -1.93 -18.89 -3.78
N ILE A 114 -1.87 -20.13 -3.27
CA ILE A 114 -1.17 -21.24 -3.93
C ILE A 114 -1.78 -21.57 -5.30
N GLU A 115 -3.09 -21.38 -5.47
CA GLU A 115 -3.82 -21.65 -6.72
C GLU A 115 -3.29 -20.76 -7.84
N VAL A 116 -3.05 -19.47 -7.56
CA VAL A 116 -2.49 -18.52 -8.52
C VAL A 116 -1.04 -18.88 -8.85
N VAL A 117 -0.27 -19.33 -7.85
CA VAL A 117 1.12 -19.77 -8.06
C VAL A 117 1.18 -20.99 -8.97
N ARG A 118 0.34 -22.00 -8.71
CA ARG A 118 0.23 -23.21 -9.52
C ARG A 118 -0.08 -22.88 -10.97
N ASP A 119 -1.11 -22.06 -11.18
CA ASP A 119 -1.53 -21.58 -12.50
C ASP A 119 -0.39 -20.92 -13.28
N VAL A 120 0.40 -20.05 -12.62
CA VAL A 120 1.50 -19.34 -13.27
C VAL A 120 2.64 -20.28 -13.62
N VAL A 121 3.01 -21.19 -12.71
CA VAL A 121 4.07 -22.18 -12.93
C VAL A 121 3.69 -23.11 -14.07
N GLU A 122 2.51 -23.72 -14.05
CA GLU A 122 2.08 -24.68 -15.09
C GLU A 122 2.04 -24.01 -16.47
N LYS A 123 1.58 -22.76 -16.55
CA LYS A 123 1.59 -21.97 -17.80
C LYS A 123 2.99 -21.65 -18.30
N GLN A 124 3.97 -21.41 -17.41
CA GLN A 124 5.33 -21.09 -17.82
C GLN A 124 6.14 -22.33 -18.23
N PHE A 125 5.91 -23.46 -17.59
CA PHE A 125 6.65 -24.70 -17.84
C PHE A 125 5.93 -25.69 -18.76
N CYS A 126 4.66 -25.43 -19.11
CA CYS A 126 3.80 -26.30 -19.94
C CYS A 126 3.72 -27.75 -19.42
N LYS A 127 3.76 -27.92 -18.11
CA LYS A 127 3.69 -29.20 -17.39
C LYS A 127 2.78 -29.03 -16.18
N SER A 128 2.23 -30.13 -15.67
CA SER A 128 1.47 -30.07 -14.42
C SER A 128 2.39 -29.78 -13.23
N PHE A 129 1.84 -29.16 -12.20
CA PHE A 129 2.60 -28.73 -11.02
C PHE A 129 3.30 -29.91 -10.33
N ASP A 130 2.63 -31.06 -10.28
CA ASP A 130 3.11 -32.30 -9.67
C ASP A 130 4.22 -33.00 -10.50
N GLU A 131 4.37 -32.66 -11.78
CA GLU A 131 5.47 -33.14 -12.62
C GLU A 131 6.74 -32.27 -12.51
N ILE A 132 6.59 -31.04 -11.98
CA ILE A 132 7.68 -30.07 -11.88
C ILE A 132 8.40 -30.19 -10.54
N PHE A 133 7.65 -30.43 -9.46
CA PHE A 133 8.18 -30.43 -8.10
C PHE A 133 7.87 -31.76 -7.38
N ASP A 134 8.90 -32.38 -6.80
CA ASP A 134 8.74 -33.52 -5.88
C ASP A 134 8.13 -33.10 -4.52
N PHE A 135 8.40 -31.86 -4.10
CA PHE A 135 7.90 -31.25 -2.88
C PHE A 135 7.73 -29.74 -3.09
N PHE A 136 6.68 -29.16 -2.49
CA PHE A 136 6.42 -27.72 -2.55
C PHE A 136 5.62 -27.24 -1.33
N GLU A 137 6.18 -26.30 -0.58
CA GLU A 137 5.57 -25.73 0.63
C GLU A 137 4.41 -24.77 0.27
N VAL A 138 3.22 -25.04 0.81
CA VAL A 138 2.01 -24.22 0.59
C VAL A 138 2.06 -22.88 1.33
N GLU A 139 2.89 -22.77 2.36
CA GLU A 139 3.19 -21.51 3.03
C GLU A 139 4.51 -20.92 2.50
N PRO A 140 4.55 -19.61 2.19
CA PRO A 140 5.79 -18.98 1.75
C PRO A 140 6.76 -18.77 2.89
N VAL A 141 8.05 -18.99 2.62
CA VAL A 141 9.17 -18.64 3.50
C VAL A 141 9.21 -17.13 3.74
N GLY A 142 8.85 -16.37 2.71
CA GLY A 142 8.76 -14.93 2.79
C GLY A 142 8.06 -14.34 1.57
N SER A 143 7.42 -13.19 1.76
CA SER A 143 6.80 -12.42 0.68
C SER A 143 7.41 -11.02 0.63
N ALA A 144 7.53 -10.48 -0.58
CA ALA A 144 8.00 -9.15 -0.88
C ALA A 144 7.01 -8.46 -1.85
N SER A 145 7.17 -7.16 -2.03
CA SER A 145 6.22 -6.32 -2.82
C SER A 145 5.88 -6.81 -4.24
N ILE A 146 6.74 -7.60 -4.90
CA ILE A 146 6.55 -8.11 -6.27
C ILE A 146 6.96 -9.58 -6.42
N ALA A 147 7.31 -10.27 -5.35
CA ALA A 147 7.86 -11.62 -5.38
C ALA A 147 7.62 -12.32 -4.05
N GLN A 148 7.59 -13.65 -4.05
CA GLN A 148 7.56 -14.46 -2.84
C GLN A 148 8.47 -15.67 -3.01
N VAL A 149 8.98 -16.21 -1.90
CA VAL A 149 9.90 -17.34 -1.86
C VAL A 149 9.23 -18.51 -1.13
N ARG A 150 9.38 -19.71 -1.69
CA ARG A 150 8.81 -20.98 -1.20
C ARG A 150 9.91 -22.05 -1.26
N VAL A 151 9.82 -23.05 -0.39
CA VAL A 151 10.68 -24.25 -0.43
C VAL A 151 10.02 -25.31 -1.27
#